data_AF-T1AJD7-F1
#
_entry.id   AF-T1AJD7-F1
#
_cell.length_a   1.000
_cell.length_b   1.000
_cell.length_c   1.000
_cell.angle_alpha   90.00
_cell.angle_beta   90.00
_cell.angle_gamma   90.00
#
_symmetry.space_group_name_H-M   'P 1'
#
loop_
_entity.id
_entity.type
_entity.pdbx_description
1 polymer ?
#
loop_
_entity_poly.entity_id
_entity_poly.type
_entity_poly.pdbx_seq_one_letter_code
_entity_poly.pdbx_strand_id
1 'polypeptide(L)' 'MLDRRRAGVLAHLSSLHWPLGRGGRAFVDWLAAAGFTVWQFLPVGPTGTDRSPYFAR' A
#
# COMPACT_ATOMS: atom_id res chain seq x y z
N MET A 1 -6.56 15.94 14.28
CA MET A 1 -5.98 15.13 13.16
C MET A 1 -6.96 14.06 12.61
N LEU A 2 -8.12 13.84 13.25
CA LEU A 2 -9.18 12.96 12.76
C LEU A 2 -10.46 13.73 12.34
N ASP A 3 -10.36 15.06 12.23
CA ASP A 3 -11.50 15.97 12.06
C ASP A 3 -12.12 15.93 10.66
N ARG A 4 -11.52 15.17 9.73
CA ARG A 4 -12.03 14.98 8.36
C ARG A 4 -12.30 13.49 8.13
N ARG A 5 -13.55 13.14 7.82
CA ARG A 5 -13.92 11.78 7.39
C ARG A 5 -13.16 11.39 6.11
N ARG A 6 -12.58 10.19 6.11
CA ARG A 6 -11.84 9.61 4.99
C ARG A 6 -12.07 8.11 4.94
N ALA A 7 -11.88 7.55 3.74
CA ALA A 7 -11.79 6.13 3.51
C ALA A 7 -10.48 5.80 2.78
N GLY A 8 -10.04 4.55 2.90
CA GLY A 8 -8.83 4.07 2.27
C GLY A 8 -8.84 2.57 2.02
N VAL A 9 -7.77 2.11 1.39
CA VAL A 9 -7.55 0.69 1.07
C VAL A 9 -6.28 0.21 1.76
N LEU A 10 -6.33 -1.00 2.32
CA LEU A 10 -5.17 -1.73 2.80
C LEU A 10 -4.74 -2.71 1.70
N ALA A 11 -3.58 -2.47 1.10
CA ALA A 11 -2.99 -3.36 0.10
C ALA A 11 -1.48 -3.22 0.10
N HIS A 12 -0.74 -4.32 0.33
CA HIS A 12 0.72 -4.27 0.33
C HIS A 12 1.29 -4.16 -1.10
N LEU A 13 2.47 -3.56 -1.24
CA LEU A 13 3.15 -3.39 -2.53
C LEU A 13 3.38 -4.72 -3.26
N SER A 14 3.70 -5.78 -2.51
CA SER A 14 3.90 -7.13 -3.08
C SER A 14 2.66 -7.72 -3.74
N SER A 15 1.47 -7.18 -3.47
CA SER A 15 0.22 -7.61 -4.09
C SER A 15 -0.04 -6.93 -5.45
N LEU A 16 0.78 -5.93 -5.83
CA LEU A 16 0.67 -5.24 -7.10
C LEU A 16 1.67 -5.81 -8.11
N HIS A 17 1.28 -5.85 -9.39
CA HIS A 17 2.25 -6.01 -10.47
C HIS A 17 3.09 -4.73 -10.59
N TRP A 18 4.41 -4.83 -10.76
CA TRP A 18 5.27 -3.65 -10.95
C TRP A 18 5.00 -2.51 -9.95
N PRO A 19 5.06 -2.77 -8.63
CA PRO A 19 4.61 -1.84 -7.58
C PRO A 19 5.37 -0.51 -7.59
N LEU A 20 6.62 -0.53 -8.06
CA LEU A 20 7.43 0.66 -8.27
C LEU A 20 7.27 1.10 -9.73
N GLY A 21 6.86 2.34 -9.95
CA GLY A 21 6.60 2.89 -11.29
C GLY A 21 5.16 2.67 -11.76
N ARG A 22 4.99 2.08 -12.96
CA ARG A 22 3.70 2.05 -13.67
C ARG A 22 2.57 1.42 -12.87
N GLY A 23 2.81 0.28 -12.22
CA GLY A 23 1.77 -0.44 -11.47
C GLY A 23 1.33 0.30 -10.21
N GLY A 24 2.29 0.80 -9.43
CA GLY A 24 2.00 1.64 -8.26
C GLY A 24 1.27 2.93 -8.63
N ARG A 25 1.69 3.61 -9.70
CA ARG A 25 1.02 4.83 -10.18
C ARG A 25 -0.41 4.54 -10.62
N ALA A 26 -0.63 3.47 -11.38
CA ALA A 26 -1.97 3.06 -11.79
C ALA A 26 -2.88 2.74 -10.59
N PHE A 27 -2.33 2.13 -9.53
CA PHE A 27 -3.10 1.88 -8.31
C PHE A 27 -3.47 3.18 -7.57
N VAL A 28 -2.55 4.15 -7.50
CA VAL A 28 -2.83 5.48 -6.94
C VAL A 28 -3.87 6.23 -7.76
N ASP A 29 -3.77 6.21 -9.09
CA ASP A 29 -4.75 6.84 -9.98
C ASP A 29 -6.14 6.20 -9.80
N TRP A 30 -6.20 4.87 -9.63
CA TRP A 30 -7.43 4.15 -9.33
C TRP A 30 -8.03 4.53 -7.96
N LEU A 31 -7.20 4.61 -6.90
CA LEU A 31 -7.65 5.05 -5.57
C LEU A 31 -8.25 6.46 -5.62
N ALA A 32 -7.57 7.37 -6.33
CA ALA A 32 -8.02 8.75 -6.48
C ALA A 32 -9.35 8.82 -7.27
N ALA A 33 -9.47 8.07 -8.37
CA ALA A 33 -10.71 7.99 -9.13
C ALA A 33 -11.89 7.43 -8.32
N ALA A 34 -11.61 6.49 -7.41
CA ALA A 34 -12.61 5.93 -6.48
C ALA A 34 -12.90 6.83 -5.26
N GLY A 35 -12.22 7.97 -5.10
CA GLY A 35 -12.40 8.90 -3.98
C GLY A 35 -11.71 8.48 -2.68
N PHE A 36 -10.88 7.44 -2.69
CA PHE A 36 -10.06 7.07 -1.54
C PHE A 36 -8.93 8.08 -1.36
N THR A 37 -8.59 8.38 -0.11
CA THR A 37 -7.56 9.39 0.23
C THR A 37 -6.49 8.84 1.17
N VAL A 38 -6.54 7.54 1.45
CA VAL A 38 -5.57 6.82 2.29
C VAL A 38 -5.24 5.50 1.61
N TRP A 39 -3.95 5.22 1.48
CA TRP A 39 -3.44 3.90 1.13
C TRP A 39 -2.57 3.43 2.29
N GLN A 40 -2.97 2.32 2.90
CA GLN A 40 -2.21 1.66 3.94
C GLN A 40 -1.54 0.41 3.38
N PHE A 41 -0.34 0.12 3.85
CA PHE A 41 0.40 -1.11 3.55
C PHE A 41 1.20 -1.56 4.76
N LEU A 42 1.62 -2.82 4.73
CA LEU A 42 2.50 -3.45 5.72
C LEU A 42 3.93 -2.86 5.62
N PRO A 43 4.84 -3.15 6.57
CA PRO A 43 6.22 -2.64 6.50
C PRO A 43 6.93 -3.04 5.21
N VAL A 44 7.70 -2.10 4.64
CA VAL A 44 8.36 -2.23 3.32
C VAL A 44 9.81 -2.71 3.39
N GLY A 45 10.27 -3.12 4.58
CA GLY A 45 11.62 -3.64 4.79
C GLY A 45 11.83 -5.03 4.17
N PRO A 46 13.09 -5.50 4.11
CA PRO A 46 13.37 -6.87 3.75
C PRO A 46 12.70 -7.84 4.74
N THR A 47 12.14 -8.92 4.23
CA THR A 47 11.54 -9.98 5.05
C THR A 47 12.54 -11.08 5.37
N GLY A 48 12.39 -11.72 6.52
CA GLY A 48 13.07 -12.97 6.86
C GLY A 48 12.65 -14.17 5.99
N THR A 49 13.15 -15.35 6.34
CA THR A 49 12.87 -16.61 5.62
C THR A 49 11.39 -17.02 5.65
N ASP A 50 10.66 -16.60 6.68
CA ASP A 50 9.21 -16.79 6.82
C ASP A 50 8.38 -15.82 5.95
N ARG A 51 9.04 -14.87 5.28
CA ARG A 51 8.45 -13.83 4.42
C ARG A 51 7.48 -12.91 5.17
N SER A 52 7.56 -12.85 6.49
CA SER A 52 6.74 -11.94 7.29
C SER A 52 7.25 -10.50 7.12
N PRO A 53 6.39 -9.53 6.76
CA PRO A 53 6.78 -8.12 6.70
C PRO A 53 7.02 -7.51 8.09
N TYR A 54 6.69 -8.24 9.16
CA TYR A 54 6.93 -7.83 10.55
C TYR A 54 8.22 -8.41 11.13
N PHE A 55 8.90 -9.29 10.41
CA PHE A 55 10.13 -9.91 10.85
C PHE A 55 11.28 -9.50 9.91
N ALA A 56 11.90 -8.38 10.22
CA ALA A 56 13.17 -7.97 9.64
C ALA A 56 14.29 -8.50 10.54
N ARG A 57 15.20 -9.32 9.99
CA ARG A 57 16.42 -9.72 10.67
C ARG A 57 17.59 -8.86 10.20
#